data_AF-A0A9E5BR31-F1
#
_entry.id   AF-A0A9E5BR31-F1
#
_cell.length_a   1.000
_cell.length_b   1.000
_cell.length_c   1.000
_cell.angle_alpha   90.00
_cell.angle_beta   90.00
_cell.angle_gamma   90.00
#
_symmetry.space_group_name_H-M   'P 1'
#
loop_
_entity.id
_entity.type
_entity.pdbx_description
1 polymer ?
#
loop_
_entity_poly.entity_id
_entity_poly.type
_entity_poly.pdbx_seq_one_letter_code
_entity_poly.pdbx_strand_id
1 'polypeptide(L)'
;MTVLGDPNAMTTAELRSARANLQMQEDVISFVRRMAQGRCDLARDEQRRRVDGTPASGMSVVDIANVFGQEHGGGSSRPPRETNISADHELVVELERLCERVGFGE
;
A
#
# COMPACT_ATOMS: atom_id res chain seq x y z
N MET A 1 17.22 -9.19 0.50
CA MET A 1 16.31 -10.28 0.09
C MET A 1 16.58 -11.47 1.01
N THR A 2 15.56 -11.96 1.74
CA THR A 2 15.75 -13.03 2.72
C THR A 2 16.07 -14.34 2.00
N VAL A 3 17.24 -14.92 2.23
CA VAL A 3 17.56 -16.27 1.73
C VAL A 3 16.86 -17.27 2.65
N LEU A 4 15.86 -17.96 2.12
CA LEU A 4 15.20 -19.06 2.82
C LEU A 4 16.01 -20.33 2.63
N GLY A 5 16.20 -21.11 3.70
CA GLY A 5 16.76 -22.46 3.60
C GLY A 5 15.80 -23.42 2.88
N ASP A 6 16.28 -24.63 2.56
CA ASP A 6 15.42 -25.69 2.01
C ASP A 6 14.31 -26.04 3.02
N PRO A 7 13.02 -25.82 2.70
CA PRO A 7 11.91 -26.10 3.62
C PRO A 7 11.83 -27.55 4.07
N ASN A 8 12.31 -28.50 3.26
CA ASN A 8 12.31 -29.93 3.62
C ASN A 8 13.35 -30.28 4.68
N ALA A 9 14.37 -29.44 4.85
CA ALA A 9 15.42 -29.59 5.85
C ALA A 9 15.12 -28.81 7.14
N MET A 10 14.04 -28.03 7.18
CA MET A 10 13.67 -27.20 8.33
C MET A 10 12.76 -27.96 9.30
N THR A 11 12.99 -27.76 10.59
CA THR A 11 12.05 -28.16 11.64
C THR A 11 10.75 -27.35 11.52
N THR A 12 9.66 -27.89 12.08
CA THR A 12 8.38 -27.18 12.14
C THR A 12 8.48 -25.81 12.83
N ALA A 13 9.37 -25.67 13.82
CA ALA A 13 9.60 -24.39 14.50
C ALA A 13 10.25 -23.36 13.57
N GLU A 14 11.27 -23.77 12.83
CA GLU A 14 11.95 -22.92 11.85
C GLU A 14 11.02 -22.52 10.71
N LEU A 15 10.20 -23.44 10.20
CA LEU A 15 9.20 -23.15 9.17
C LEU A 15 8.20 -22.08 9.64
N ARG A 16 7.72 -22.17 10.88
CA ARG A 16 6.80 -21.17 11.45
C ARG A 16 7.47 -19.80 11.59
N SER A 17 8.73 -19.78 12.03
CA SER A 17 9.50 -18.54 12.16
C SER A 17 9.76 -17.89 10.80
N ALA A 18 10.21 -18.67 9.81
CA ALA A 18 10.43 -18.17 8.45
C ALA A 18 9.14 -17.65 7.81
N ARG A 19 8.02 -18.37 7.96
CA ARG A 19 6.70 -17.92 7.51
C ARG A 19 6.31 -16.60 8.18
N ALA A 20 6.50 -16.47 9.50
CA ALA A 20 6.18 -15.24 10.22
C ALA A 20 7.03 -14.06 9.72
N ASN A 21 8.31 -14.28 9.43
CA ASN A 21 9.19 -13.26 8.88
C ASN A 21 8.75 -12.81 7.48
N LEU A 22 8.47 -13.75 6.57
CA LEU A 22 7.93 -13.44 5.25
C LEU A 22 6.59 -12.72 5.32
N GLN A 23 5.75 -13.11 6.28
CA GLN A 23 4.46 -12.50 6.52
C GLN A 23 4.57 -11.03 6.96
N MET A 24 5.57 -10.68 7.77
CA MET A 24 5.87 -9.28 8.13
C MET A 24 6.42 -8.48 6.94
N GLN A 25 7.31 -9.08 6.14
CA GLN A 25 7.84 -8.43 4.93
C GLN A 25 6.73 -8.15 3.91
N GLU A 26 5.81 -9.10 3.74
CA GLU A 26 4.67 -8.95 2.85
C GLU A 26 3.70 -7.86 3.32
N ASP A 27 3.49 -7.70 4.63
CA ASP A 27 2.65 -6.62 5.16
C ASP A 27 3.12 -5.24 4.72
N VAL A 28 4.42 -4.99 4.83
CA VAL A 28 5.01 -3.70 4.44
C VAL A 28 4.77 -3.46 2.95
N ILE A 29 5.01 -4.47 2.11
CA ILE A 29 4.80 -4.37 0.66
C ILE A 29 3.33 -4.08 0.35
N SER A 30 2.41 -4.81 0.97
CA SER A 30 0.98 -4.62 0.78
C SER A 30 0.50 -3.25 1.26
N PHE A 31 1.06 -2.73 2.35
CA PHE A 31 0.80 -1.39 2.86
C PHE A 31 1.26 -0.31 1.88
N VAL A 32 2.54 -0.34 1.47
CA VAL A 32 3.11 0.63 0.52
C VAL A 32 2.40 0.55 -0.83
N ARG A 33 2.03 -0.64 -1.30
CA ARG A 33 1.20 -0.83 -2.50
C ARG A 33 -0.13 -0.10 -2.39
N ARG A 34 -0.85 -0.25 -1.27
CA ARG A 34 -2.14 0.43 -1.05
C ARG A 34 -1.99 1.95 -1.02
N MET A 35 -0.93 2.47 -0.39
CA MET A 35 -0.62 3.91 -0.43
C MET A 35 -0.39 4.40 -1.86
N ALA A 36 0.45 3.70 -2.62
CA ALA A 36 0.76 4.06 -4.00
C ALA A 36 -0.48 4.00 -4.90
N GLN A 37 -1.29 2.95 -4.77
CA GLN A 37 -2.57 2.82 -5.47
C GLN A 37 -3.46 4.03 -5.20
N GLY A 38 -3.60 4.39 -3.91
CA GLY A 38 -4.38 5.55 -3.48
C GLY A 38 -3.98 6.87 -4.14
N ARG A 39 -2.68 7.14 -4.18
CA ARG A 39 -2.16 8.36 -4.84
C ARG A 39 -2.41 8.34 -6.34
N CYS A 40 -2.23 7.19 -6.99
CA CYS A 40 -2.56 7.02 -8.39
C CYS A 40 -4.07 7.21 -8.67
N ASP A 41 -4.93 6.77 -7.75
CA ASP A 41 -6.39 6.95 -7.87
C ASP A 41 -6.75 8.43 -7.80
N LEU A 42 -6.16 9.19 -6.86
CA LEU A 42 -6.32 10.64 -6.76
C LEU A 42 -5.84 11.37 -8.02
N ALA A 43 -4.66 11.00 -8.55
CA ALA A 43 -4.12 11.59 -9.77
C ALA A 43 -5.03 11.32 -10.99
N ARG A 44 -5.57 10.09 -11.09
CA ARG A 44 -6.49 9.69 -12.15
C ARG A 44 -7.82 10.42 -12.06
N ASP A 45 -8.34 10.62 -10.85
CA ASP A 45 -9.56 11.39 -10.62
C ASP A 45 -9.41 12.85 -11.04
N GLU A 46 -8.32 13.50 -10.61
CA GLU A 46 -7.99 14.88 -11.02
C GLU A 46 -7.81 15.01 -12.54
N GLN A 47 -7.18 14.02 -13.18
CA GLN A 47 -7.06 13.99 -14.63
C GLN A 47 -8.43 13.93 -15.31
N ARG A 48 -9.35 13.07 -14.83
CA ARG A 48 -10.73 12.97 -15.34
C ARG A 48 -11.48 14.29 -15.16
N ARG A 49 -11.41 14.88 -13.97
CA ARG A 49 -12.03 16.19 -13.65
C ARG A 49 -11.61 17.27 -14.65
N ARG A 50 -10.31 17.34 -14.98
CA ARG A 50 -9.78 18.31 -15.97
C ARG A 50 -10.33 18.07 -17.38
N VAL A 51 -10.45 16.81 -17.80
CA VAL A 51 -11.01 16.44 -19.11
C VAL A 51 -12.49 16.80 -19.20
N ASP A 52 -13.24 16.57 -18.12
CA ASP A 52 -14.68 16.84 -18.06
C ASP A 52 -15.01 18.34 -17.88
N GLY A 53 -13.99 19.18 -17.63
CA GLY A 53 -14.16 20.62 -17.40
C GLY A 53 -14.83 20.97 -16.07
N THR A 54 -14.98 20.00 -15.17
CA THR A 54 -15.57 20.22 -13.84
C THR A 54 -14.68 21.19 -13.07
N PRO A 55 -15.20 22.31 -12.52
CA PRO A 55 -14.39 23.27 -11.76
C PRO A 55 -13.63 22.62 -10.61
N ALA A 56 -12.45 23.16 -10.29
CA ALA A 56 -11.71 22.71 -9.11
C ALA A 56 -12.43 23.21 -7.85
N SER A 57 -13.17 22.32 -7.19
CA SER A 57 -13.50 22.48 -5.78
C SER A 57 -12.42 21.73 -4.99
N GLY A 58 -11.88 22.33 -3.93
CA GLY A 58 -10.93 21.63 -3.05
C GLY A 58 -11.49 20.26 -2.66
N MET A 59 -10.63 19.23 -2.66
CA MET A 59 -11.07 17.85 -2.47
C MET A 59 -11.62 17.67 -1.05
N SER A 60 -12.92 17.41 -0.93
CA SER A 60 -13.53 17.17 0.37
C SER A 60 -13.21 15.76 0.87
N VAL A 61 -13.38 15.52 2.17
CA VAL A 61 -13.27 14.16 2.76
C VAL A 61 -14.24 13.18 2.07
N VAL A 62 -15.38 13.67 1.59
CA VAL A 62 -16.36 12.85 0.85
C VAL A 62 -15.83 12.46 -0.53
N ASP A 63 -15.18 13.39 -1.24
CA ASP A 63 -14.57 13.12 -2.54
C ASP A 63 -13.44 12.10 -2.40
N ILE A 64 -12.62 12.25 -1.36
CA ILE A 64 -11.57 11.29 -0.99
C ILE A 64 -12.16 9.91 -0.75
N ALA A 65 -13.21 9.81 0.07
CA ALA A 65 -13.87 8.54 0.36
C ALA A 65 -14.45 7.89 -0.91
N ASN A 66 -14.98 8.70 -1.83
CA ASN A 66 -15.51 8.20 -3.10
C ASN A 66 -14.41 7.65 -4.00
N VAL A 67 -13.25 8.31 -4.09
CA VAL A 67 -12.09 7.83 -4.87
C VAL A 67 -11.58 6.50 -4.31
N PHE A 68 -11.42 6.40 -3.00
CA PHE A 68 -10.93 5.18 -2.35
C PHE A 68 -11.97 4.05 -2.28
N GLY A 69 -13.26 4.38 -2.27
CA GLY A 69 -14.36 3.43 -2.17
C GLY A 69 -14.63 2.63 -3.46
N GLN A 70 -14.03 3.01 -4.59
CA GLN A 70 -14.18 2.28 -5.86
C GLN A 70 -13.46 0.91 -5.84
N GLU A 71 -12.45 0.75 -4.99
CA GLU A 71 -11.71 -0.48 -4.83
C GLU A 71 -12.49 -1.46 -3.94
N HIS A 72 -13.37 -2.27 -4.55
CA HIS A 72 -13.88 -3.48 -3.92
C HIS A 72 -12.71 -4.44 -3.68
N GLY A 73 -12.06 -4.30 -2.54
CA GLY A 73 -11.03 -5.22 -2.11
C GLY A 73 -11.64 -6.62 -2.03
N GLY A 74 -11.23 -7.50 -2.94
CA GLY A 74 -11.43 -8.94 -2.78
C GLY A 74 -10.81 -9.31 -1.43
N GLY A 75 -11.67 -9.42 -0.41
CA GLY A 75 -11.25 -9.59 0.96
C GLY A 75 -10.28 -10.76 1.03
N SER A 76 -9.07 -10.51 1.53
CA SER A 76 -8.16 -11.60 1.83
C SER A 76 -8.89 -12.51 2.81
N SER A 77 -9.02 -13.81 2.50
CA SER A 77 -9.55 -14.82 3.44
C SER A 77 -8.62 -15.03 4.66
N ARG A 78 -7.68 -14.12 4.88
CA ARG A 78 -6.71 -14.16 5.94
C ARG A 78 -7.38 -13.77 7.25
N PRO A 79 -7.11 -14.50 8.34
CA PRO A 79 -7.54 -14.11 9.66
C PRO A 79 -7.13 -12.66 9.98
N PRO A 80 -7.97 -11.89 10.70
CA PRO A 80 -7.60 -10.58 11.20
C PRO A 80 -6.30 -10.67 12.00
N ARG A 81 -5.39 -9.73 11.76
CA ARG A 81 -4.13 -9.61 12.48
C ARG A 81 -3.71 -8.16 12.56
N GLU A 82 -2.99 -7.81 13.61
CA GLU A 82 -2.38 -6.50 13.73
C GLU A 82 -1.26 -6.35 12.70
N THR A 83 -1.36 -5.30 11.90
CA THR A 83 -0.32 -4.88 10.96
C THR A 83 0.12 -3.49 11.38
N ASN A 84 1.26 -3.40 12.06
CA ASN A 84 1.85 -2.14 12.47
C ASN A 84 3.09 -1.86 11.62
N ILE A 85 2.95 -0.99 10.61
CA ILE A 85 4.05 -0.58 9.74
C ILE A 85 4.54 0.79 10.20
N SER A 86 5.85 0.90 10.48
CA SER A 86 6.45 2.18 10.84
C SER A 86 6.42 3.16 9.66
N ALA A 87 6.11 4.42 9.93
CA ALA A 87 6.23 5.50 8.95
C ALA A 87 7.69 5.69 8.48
N ASP A 88 8.66 5.31 9.30
CA ASP A 88 10.09 5.39 8.99
C ASP A 88 10.60 4.17 8.22
N HIS A 89 9.74 3.22 7.84
CA HIS A 89 10.15 2.05 7.06
C HIS A 89 10.71 2.51 5.69
N GLU A 90 11.84 1.93 5.26
CA GLU A 90 12.56 2.31 4.04
C GLU A 90 11.65 2.45 2.80
N LEU A 91 10.82 1.43 2.53
CA LEU A 91 9.85 1.47 1.42
C LEU A 91 8.79 2.58 1.53
N VAL A 92 8.40 3.00 2.73
CA VAL A 92 7.47 4.12 2.93
C VAL A 92 8.19 5.42 2.56
N VAL A 93 9.39 5.62 3.11
CA VAL A 93 10.24 6.79 2.83
C VAL A 93 10.58 6.88 1.33
N GLU A 94 10.86 5.76 0.67
CA GLU A 94 11.11 5.70 -0.77
C GLU A 94 9.90 6.17 -1.57
N LEU A 95 8.69 5.72 -1.20
CA LEU A 95 7.45 6.16 -1.84
C LEU A 95 7.21 7.66 -1.64
N GLU A 96 7.42 8.20 -0.45
CA GLU A 96 7.29 9.65 -0.19
C GLU A 96 8.26 10.46 -1.05
N ARG A 97 9.55 10.09 -1.08
CA ARG A 97 10.56 10.75 -1.93
C ARG A 97 10.22 10.70 -3.42
N LEU A 98 9.61 9.59 -3.86
CA LEU A 98 9.12 9.48 -5.24
C LEU A 98 8.01 10.49 -5.50
N CYS A 99 7.04 10.62 -4.59
CA CYS A 99 5.94 11.58 -4.70
C CYS A 99 6.44 13.03 -4.72
N GLU A 100 7.35 13.40 -3.82
CA GLU A 100 8.00 14.71 -3.81
C GLU A 100 8.70 15.00 -5.14
N ARG A 101 9.49 14.05 -5.65
CA ARG A 101 10.23 14.22 -6.91
C ARG A 101 9.33 14.46 -8.13
N VAL A 102 8.10 13.95 -8.12
CA VAL A 102 7.13 14.16 -9.20
C VAL A 102 6.15 15.30 -8.90
N GLY A 103 6.33 16.02 -7.80
CA GLY A 103 5.46 17.14 -7.38
C GLY A 103 4.05 16.70 -6.97
N PHE A 104 3.88 15.45 -6.53
CA PHE A 104 2.58 14.96 -6.06
C PHE A 104 2.35 15.35 -4.60
N GLY A 105 1.36 16.21 -4.35
CA GLY A 105 0.95 16.63 -3.00
C GLY A 105 1.57 17.95 -2.51
N GLU A 106 2.28 18.67 -3.38
CA GLU A 106 2.69 20.07 -3.17
C GLU A 106 1.54 21.07 -3.38
#